data_AF-A0A843JTP6-F1
#
_entry.id   AF-A0A843JTP6-F1
#
_cell.length_a   1.000
_cell.length_b   1.000
_cell.length_c   1.000
_cell.angle_alpha   90.00
_cell.angle_beta   90.00
_cell.angle_gamma   90.00
#
_symmetry.space_group_name_H-M   'P 1'
#
loop_
_entity.id
_entity.type
_entity.pdbx_description
1 polymer ?
#
loop_
_entity_poly.entity_id
_entity_poly.type
_entity_poly.pdbx_seq_one_letter_code
_entity_poly.pdbx_strand_id
1 'polypeptide(L)'
;MNTKDIQQKSIAISGNINKSEIYPNDFKFINPSLNRFDTPISLSTEFQHIENHLILNNVLLTTQDNGIHIDGDYSISDLGSDNMELKALNRDITLRQKALHPYLSLINIPSSALDIISPLGDIHLQGILAYQSGQFETTSDIESSIGKLSADIKYDKNHRLSGHLSTPSLSLSEILPSLDLRKISMDVDLDILFSEVIPSGTLKGEISHIEYKKLQLNKIQIDGEFNDNGYSGKISIQDPQIDMNFNGIVKGFQDKDYHLNATVDLKKFKPQTFGIEGNASQNSYDLTATANIQGSSLSEMTGIIQLSDLHIHTPSTHYTFKNVKLDIKRNSLLQKDFRIESDIAGISLKGSMDYNTIFTSIQKIPNAILPIYDKEKYLNTASHDQFEFDIILNDHPYLHSFLKESFSFESPIRLIGNVDCTNDKYDVSVQSESFTYQNHTINNIKLDYSGNQNHYTISGQASYPNDDKVYHANIQATGIGRELHSDINWSIAQGKPMLGHLIIDGEV
;
A
#
# COMPACT_ATOMS: atom_id res chain seq x y z
N MET A 1 4.58 -14.36 -79.33
CA MET A 1 5.37 -13.11 -79.21
C MET A 1 5.98 -13.16 -77.82
N ASN A 2 7.28 -13.49 -77.73
CA ASN A 2 8.00 -13.71 -76.47
C ASN A 2 8.25 -12.38 -75.75
N THR A 3 7.60 -12.14 -74.62
CA THR A 3 8.06 -11.16 -73.62
C THR A 3 9.20 -11.81 -72.85
N LYS A 4 10.42 -11.36 -73.16
CA LYS A 4 11.64 -11.67 -72.42
C LYS A 4 11.43 -11.35 -70.94
N ASP A 5 11.74 -12.31 -70.07
CA ASP A 5 12.11 -12.08 -68.68
C ASP A 5 13.26 -11.06 -68.67
N ILE A 6 12.94 -9.82 -68.30
CA ILE A 6 13.94 -8.88 -67.84
C ILE A 6 14.27 -9.34 -66.42
N GLN A 7 15.29 -10.18 -66.28
CA GLN A 7 15.96 -10.34 -64.99
C GLN A 7 16.44 -8.95 -64.57
N GLN A 8 15.75 -8.37 -63.59
CA GLN A 8 16.14 -7.12 -62.96
C GLN A 8 17.52 -7.37 -62.34
N LYS A 9 18.57 -6.84 -62.97
CA LYS A 9 19.92 -6.92 -62.41
C LYS A 9 19.89 -6.23 -61.05
N SER A 10 20.11 -6.98 -60.00
CA SER A 10 20.34 -6.42 -58.68
C SER A 10 21.61 -5.58 -58.71
N ILE A 11 21.48 -4.31 -58.32
CA ILE A 11 22.62 -3.40 -58.21
C ILE A 11 23.20 -3.63 -56.83
N ALA A 12 24.41 -4.18 -56.79
CA ALA A 12 25.22 -4.28 -55.58
C ALA A 12 26.24 -3.13 -55.59
N ILE A 13 26.18 -2.28 -54.57
CA ILE A 13 27.14 -1.20 -54.32
C ILE A 13 27.90 -1.56 -53.07
N SER A 14 29.23 -1.46 -53.09
CA SER A 14 30.06 -1.60 -51.90
C SER A 14 31.12 -0.53 -51.88
N GLY A 15 31.55 -0.14 -50.69
CA GLY A 15 32.57 0.88 -50.52
C GLY A 15 32.91 1.11 -49.06
N ASN A 16 33.85 2.02 -48.86
CA ASN A 16 34.29 2.44 -47.55
C ASN A 16 34.13 3.96 -47.42
N ILE A 17 33.56 4.39 -46.30
CA ILE A 17 33.61 5.76 -45.83
C ILE A 17 34.75 5.80 -44.84
N ASN A 18 35.90 6.34 -45.25
CA ASN A 18 36.99 6.65 -44.32
C ASN A 18 36.61 7.90 -43.53
N LYS A 19 37.02 8.02 -42.26
CA LYS A 19 36.79 9.17 -41.36
C LYS A 19 36.43 10.47 -42.10
N SER A 20 35.14 10.64 -42.37
CA SER A 20 34.58 11.73 -43.16
C SER A 20 33.70 12.58 -42.28
N GLU A 21 33.71 13.89 -42.52
CA GLU A 21 32.76 14.81 -41.89
C GLU A 21 31.53 14.91 -42.77
N ILE A 22 30.38 14.59 -42.18
CA ILE A 22 29.09 14.58 -42.86
C ILE A 22 28.18 15.57 -42.15
N TYR A 23 27.58 16.49 -42.90
CA TYR A 23 26.58 17.41 -42.36
C TYR A 23 25.19 16.79 -42.54
N PRO A 24 24.43 16.52 -41.45
CA PRO A 24 23.11 15.90 -41.60
C PRO A 24 22.14 16.74 -42.44
N ASN A 25 22.26 18.08 -42.43
CA ASN A 25 21.44 18.96 -43.27
C ASN A 25 21.65 18.78 -44.79
N ASP A 26 22.76 18.18 -45.24
CA ASP A 26 22.98 17.81 -46.64
C ASP A 26 21.99 16.73 -47.08
N PHE A 27 21.48 15.94 -46.13
CA PHE A 27 20.51 14.86 -46.35
C PHE A 27 19.06 15.30 -46.11
N LYS A 28 18.78 16.61 -46.04
CA LYS A 28 17.40 17.13 -45.87
C LYS A 28 16.43 16.71 -46.97
N PHE A 29 16.95 16.32 -48.14
CA PHE A 29 16.14 15.77 -49.22
C PHE A 29 15.58 14.37 -48.88
N ILE A 30 16.20 13.65 -47.93
CA ILE A 30 15.74 12.37 -47.38
C ILE A 30 14.73 12.62 -46.26
N ASN A 31 15.07 13.49 -45.30
CA ASN A 31 14.19 13.88 -44.21
C ASN A 31 14.32 15.39 -43.95
N PRO A 32 13.26 16.20 -44.22
CA PRO A 32 13.31 17.65 -44.02
C PRO A 32 13.69 18.09 -42.61
N SER A 33 13.43 17.25 -41.60
CA SER A 33 13.78 17.49 -40.19
C SER A 33 15.28 17.57 -39.95
N LEU A 34 16.11 17.11 -40.90
CA LEU A 34 17.57 17.18 -40.85
C LEU A 34 18.11 18.58 -41.14
N ASN A 35 17.32 19.51 -41.71
CA ASN A 35 17.79 20.84 -42.10
C ASN A 35 18.33 21.69 -40.94
N ARG A 36 17.92 21.40 -39.70
CA ARG A 36 18.35 22.12 -38.48
C ARG A 36 19.67 21.62 -37.87
N PHE A 37 20.27 20.57 -38.42
CA PHE A 37 21.52 20.00 -37.92
C PHE A 37 22.67 20.42 -38.84
N ASP A 38 23.27 21.56 -38.53
CA ASP A 38 24.38 22.19 -39.27
C ASP A 38 25.76 21.88 -38.68
N THR A 39 25.81 21.01 -37.66
CA THR A 39 27.04 20.49 -37.06
C THR A 39 27.47 19.20 -37.77
N PRO A 40 28.75 19.07 -38.15
CA PRO A 40 29.22 17.88 -38.81
C PRO A 40 29.36 16.72 -37.82
N ILE A 41 29.14 15.51 -38.34
CA ILE A 41 29.32 14.24 -37.64
C ILE A 41 30.47 13.50 -38.33
N SER A 42 31.41 12.96 -37.55
CA SER A 42 32.44 12.07 -38.08
C SER A 42 31.84 10.69 -38.29
N LEU A 43 31.92 10.16 -39.51
CA LEU A 43 31.52 8.78 -39.84
C LEU A 43 32.69 8.02 -40.46
N SER A 44 32.88 6.79 -40.01
CA SER A 44 33.70 5.78 -40.67
C SER A 44 32.93 4.48 -40.72
N THR A 45 32.87 3.80 -41.88
CA THR A 45 32.21 2.49 -42.03
C THR A 45 32.57 1.83 -43.36
N GLU A 46 32.49 0.52 -43.40
CA GLU A 46 32.41 -0.25 -44.63
C GLU A 46 30.93 -0.54 -44.92
N PHE A 47 30.45 -0.16 -46.10
CA PHE A 47 29.06 -0.38 -46.47
C PHE A 47 28.92 -1.29 -47.68
N GLN A 48 27.85 -2.08 -47.67
CA GLN A 48 27.39 -2.86 -48.79
C GLN A 48 25.88 -2.70 -48.92
N HIS A 49 25.42 -2.35 -50.11
CA HIS A 49 24.01 -2.20 -50.44
C HIS A 49 23.66 -3.14 -51.58
N ILE A 50 22.80 -4.13 -51.34
CA ILE A 50 22.31 -5.07 -52.34
C ILE A 50 20.79 -4.99 -52.35
N GLU A 51 20.20 -4.59 -53.48
CA GLU A 51 18.75 -4.41 -53.61
C GLU A 51 18.19 -3.44 -52.55
N ASN A 52 17.52 -3.93 -51.51
CA ASN A 52 16.99 -3.14 -50.40
C ASN A 52 17.71 -3.43 -49.07
N HIS A 53 18.84 -4.12 -49.10
CA HIS A 53 19.60 -4.54 -47.92
C HIS A 53 20.88 -3.72 -47.81
N LEU A 54 20.99 -2.93 -46.74
CA LEU A 54 22.18 -2.16 -46.36
C LEU A 54 22.90 -2.86 -45.20
N ILE A 55 24.16 -3.21 -45.40
CA ILE A 55 25.07 -3.74 -44.39
C ILE A 55 26.12 -2.67 -44.12
N LEU A 56 26.32 -2.34 -42.85
CA LEU A 56 27.32 -1.40 -42.34
C LEU A 56 28.20 -2.13 -41.34
N ASN A 57 29.47 -2.32 -41.66
CA ASN A 57 30.45 -2.92 -40.77
C ASN A 57 31.38 -1.83 -40.23
N ASN A 58 31.90 -2.05 -39.01
CA ASN A 58 32.85 -1.17 -38.34
C ASN A 58 32.36 0.29 -38.34
N VAL A 59 31.07 0.50 -38.06
CA VAL A 59 30.52 1.86 -37.95
C VAL A 59 31.15 2.52 -36.75
N LEU A 60 31.79 3.66 -36.99
CA LEU A 60 32.24 4.60 -35.98
C LEU A 60 31.61 5.95 -36.32
N LEU A 61 30.61 6.34 -35.56
CA LEU A 61 29.96 7.65 -35.68
C LEU A 61 30.24 8.46 -34.41
N THR A 62 30.69 9.71 -34.55
CA THR A 62 30.95 10.58 -33.41
C THR A 62 30.64 12.05 -33.72
N THR A 63 29.92 12.73 -32.83
CA THR A 63 29.71 14.20 -32.94
C THR A 63 30.95 14.96 -32.45
N GLN A 64 31.14 16.20 -32.91
CA GLN A 64 32.34 16.99 -32.55
C GLN A 64 32.51 17.22 -31.03
N ASP A 65 31.41 17.30 -30.29
CA ASP A 65 31.40 17.44 -28.83
C ASP A 65 31.56 16.11 -28.07
N ASN A 66 31.74 15.00 -28.80
CA ASN A 66 31.70 13.62 -28.30
C ASN A 66 30.42 13.33 -27.50
N GLY A 67 29.34 14.04 -27.80
CA GLY A 67 28.04 13.88 -27.19
C GLY A 67 27.28 12.66 -27.69
N ILE A 68 27.52 12.24 -28.94
CA ILE A 68 27.05 10.98 -29.50
C ILE A 68 28.28 10.23 -29.99
N HIS A 69 28.43 8.98 -29.54
CA HIS A 69 29.40 8.03 -30.02
C HIS A 69 28.68 6.70 -30.28
N ILE A 70 28.89 6.12 -31.45
CA ILE A 70 28.29 4.84 -31.85
C ILE A 70 29.39 4.02 -32.49
N ASP A 71 29.69 2.87 -31.87
CA ASP A 71 30.52 1.80 -32.41
C ASP A 71 29.68 0.52 -32.56
N GLY A 72 29.52 0.03 -33.78
CA GLY A 72 28.74 -1.18 -34.03
C GLY A 72 28.71 -1.67 -35.48
N ASP A 73 27.97 -2.76 -35.69
CA ASP A 73 27.64 -3.31 -37.01
C ASP A 73 26.13 -3.35 -37.18
N TYR A 74 25.66 -2.97 -38.37
CA TYR A 74 24.24 -2.79 -38.65
C TYR A 74 23.84 -3.45 -39.96
N SER A 75 22.72 -4.14 -39.97
CA SER A 75 22.11 -4.72 -41.15
C SER A 75 20.67 -4.25 -41.22
N ILE A 76 20.33 -3.49 -42.25
CA ILE A 76 19.02 -2.87 -42.45
C ILE A 76 18.42 -3.36 -43.75
N SER A 77 17.24 -3.95 -43.71
CA SER A 77 16.47 -4.33 -44.90
C SER A 77 15.24 -3.43 -45.04
N ASP A 78 14.90 -3.07 -46.28
CA ASP A 78 13.71 -2.30 -46.62
C ASP A 78 13.58 -0.97 -45.84
N LEU A 79 14.70 -0.25 -45.70
CA LEU A 79 14.80 1.03 -45.01
C LEU A 79 13.70 2.01 -45.46
N GLY A 80 12.92 2.51 -44.50
CA GLY A 80 11.82 3.45 -44.75
C GLY A 80 10.49 2.81 -45.16
N SER A 81 10.39 1.48 -45.20
CA SER A 81 9.13 0.75 -45.38
C SER A 81 8.52 0.28 -44.06
N ASP A 82 7.25 -0.11 -44.09
CA ASP A 82 6.55 -0.74 -42.94
C ASP A 82 7.13 -2.14 -42.58
N ASN A 83 7.87 -2.76 -43.50
CA ASN A 83 8.51 -4.07 -43.31
C ASN A 83 9.99 -3.95 -42.95
N MET A 84 10.45 -2.77 -42.53
CA MET A 84 11.85 -2.54 -42.19
C MET A 84 12.35 -3.55 -41.15
N GLU A 85 13.48 -4.18 -41.45
CA GLU A 85 14.24 -5.01 -40.52
C GLU A 85 15.54 -4.32 -40.15
N LEU A 86 15.91 -4.35 -38.88
CA LEU A 86 17.18 -3.87 -38.37
C LEU A 86 17.80 -4.94 -37.48
N LYS A 87 19.05 -5.30 -37.74
CA LYS A 87 19.91 -6.05 -36.81
C LYS A 87 21.09 -5.17 -36.46
N ALA A 88 21.29 -4.94 -35.18
CA ALA A 88 22.35 -4.10 -34.65
C ALA A 88 23.18 -4.90 -33.64
N LEU A 89 24.50 -4.88 -33.82
CA LEU A 89 25.49 -5.26 -32.82
C LEU A 89 26.15 -3.99 -32.32
N ASN A 90 25.74 -3.51 -31.16
CA ASN A 90 26.23 -2.29 -30.54
C ASN A 90 27.39 -2.64 -29.60
N ARG A 91 28.62 -2.31 -29.97
CA ARG A 91 29.81 -2.54 -29.15
C ARG A 91 29.95 -1.49 -28.06
N ASP A 92 29.77 -0.22 -28.41
CA ASP A 92 29.76 0.92 -27.50
C ASP A 92 28.90 2.04 -28.09
N ILE A 93 27.76 2.30 -27.47
CA ILE A 93 26.96 3.49 -27.73
C ILE A 93 27.03 4.39 -26.50
N THR A 94 27.47 5.63 -26.71
CA THR A 94 27.42 6.68 -25.69
C THR A 94 26.56 7.83 -26.19
N LEU A 95 25.52 8.17 -25.43
CA LEU A 95 24.60 9.27 -25.70
C LEU A 95 24.59 10.21 -24.49
N ARG A 96 25.14 11.40 -24.63
CA ARG A 96 25.08 12.43 -23.61
C ARG A 96 23.77 13.19 -23.71
N GLN A 97 23.12 13.43 -22.58
CA GLN A 97 21.76 14.00 -22.52
C GLN A 97 21.65 15.33 -23.30
N LYS A 98 22.63 16.22 -23.12
CA LYS A 98 22.69 17.53 -23.81
C LYS A 98 22.77 17.40 -25.32
N ALA A 99 23.50 16.41 -25.80
CA ALA A 99 23.71 16.17 -27.22
C ALA A 99 22.52 15.44 -27.84
N LEU A 100 21.79 14.62 -27.08
CA LEU A 100 20.63 13.87 -27.56
C LEU A 100 19.41 14.76 -27.83
N HIS A 101 19.22 15.83 -27.03
CA HIS A 101 17.99 16.64 -27.05
C HIS A 101 17.58 17.17 -28.44
N PRO A 102 18.49 17.73 -29.28
CA PRO A 102 18.15 18.13 -30.64
C PRO A 102 17.66 16.97 -31.51
N TYR A 103 18.25 15.78 -31.35
CA TYR A 103 17.95 14.59 -32.15
C TYR A 103 16.71 13.82 -31.69
N LEU A 104 16.25 13.98 -30.43
CA LEU A 104 15.00 13.35 -29.96
C LEU A 104 13.81 13.67 -30.86
N SER A 105 13.77 14.87 -31.40
CA SER A 105 12.73 15.33 -32.31
C SER A 105 12.83 14.79 -33.74
N LEU A 106 13.83 13.96 -34.06
CA LEU A 106 13.86 13.14 -35.28
C LEU A 106 13.06 11.84 -35.12
N ILE A 107 12.76 11.47 -33.87
CA ILE A 107 12.06 10.24 -33.50
C ILE A 107 10.70 10.66 -32.96
N ASN A 108 9.62 10.06 -33.45
CA ASN A 108 8.27 10.39 -32.99
C ASN A 108 7.98 9.72 -31.64
N ILE A 109 8.65 10.20 -30.59
CA ILE A 109 8.58 9.65 -29.23
C ILE A 109 7.34 10.24 -28.52
N PRO A 110 6.43 9.41 -27.99
CA PRO A 110 5.32 9.90 -27.16
C PRO A 110 5.83 10.70 -25.96
N SER A 111 5.12 11.75 -25.55
CA SER A 111 5.52 12.59 -24.42
C SER A 111 5.77 11.80 -23.14
N SER A 112 4.97 10.76 -22.88
CA SER A 112 5.14 9.87 -21.73
C SER A 112 6.45 9.08 -21.73
N ALA A 113 7.00 8.77 -22.91
CA ALA A 113 8.30 8.12 -23.01
C ALA A 113 9.44 9.12 -22.76
N LEU A 114 9.26 10.41 -23.06
CA LEU A 114 10.24 11.45 -22.72
C LEU A 114 10.39 11.64 -21.21
N ASP A 115 9.30 11.47 -20.45
CA ASP A 115 9.33 11.53 -18.99
C ASP A 115 10.18 10.39 -18.37
N ILE A 116 10.29 9.26 -19.07
CA ILE A 116 11.12 8.11 -18.67
C ILE A 116 12.58 8.27 -19.16
N ILE A 117 12.78 8.79 -20.37
CA ILE A 117 14.11 8.94 -20.98
C ILE A 117 14.90 10.09 -20.34
N SER A 118 14.24 11.21 -20.02
CA SER A 118 14.93 12.42 -19.56
C SER A 118 15.72 12.19 -18.27
N PRO A 119 15.21 11.50 -17.24
CA PRO A 119 15.95 11.16 -16.02
C PRO A 119 17.18 10.27 -16.23
N LEU A 120 17.27 9.51 -17.32
CA LEU A 120 18.40 8.60 -17.55
C LEU A 120 19.75 9.33 -17.64
N GLY A 121 19.73 10.63 -18.00
CA GLY A 121 20.93 11.43 -18.17
C GLY A 121 21.79 10.90 -19.31
N ASP A 122 23.11 10.81 -19.08
CA ASP A 122 24.02 10.19 -20.04
C ASP A 122 23.80 8.67 -20.06
N ILE A 123 23.71 8.08 -21.26
CA ILE A 123 23.41 6.67 -21.50
C ILE A 123 24.61 6.02 -22.19
N HIS A 124 25.04 4.89 -21.64
CA HIS A 124 25.97 3.95 -22.27
C HIS A 124 25.22 2.64 -22.56
N LEU A 125 25.34 2.11 -23.77
CA LEU A 125 24.64 0.90 -24.19
C LEU A 125 25.61 -0.03 -24.93
N GLN A 126 25.55 -1.31 -24.56
CA GLN A 126 26.19 -2.40 -25.28
C GLN A 126 25.20 -3.55 -25.43
N GLY A 127 25.14 -4.18 -26.60
CA GLY A 127 24.26 -5.32 -26.80
C GLY A 127 23.82 -5.53 -28.24
N ILE A 128 22.88 -6.46 -28.40
CA ILE A 128 22.26 -6.76 -29.68
C ILE A 128 20.81 -6.30 -29.70
N LEU A 129 20.38 -5.78 -30.83
CA LEU A 129 18.98 -5.42 -31.09
C LEU A 129 18.58 -6.00 -32.45
N ALA A 130 17.47 -6.72 -32.48
CA ALA A 130 16.76 -7.09 -33.69
C ALA A 130 15.40 -6.40 -33.68
N TYR A 131 15.05 -5.73 -34.77
CA TYR A 131 13.76 -5.08 -34.97
C TYR A 131 13.17 -5.53 -36.30
N GLN A 132 11.86 -5.80 -36.34
CA GLN A 132 11.12 -6.15 -37.55
C GLN A 132 9.65 -5.79 -37.39
N SER A 133 9.14 -4.89 -38.24
CA SER A 133 7.71 -4.55 -38.33
C SER A 133 7.04 -4.28 -36.97
N GLY A 134 7.64 -3.41 -36.16
CA GLY A 134 7.12 -3.03 -34.83
C GLY A 134 7.44 -4.02 -33.70
N GLN A 135 8.10 -5.13 -33.99
CA GLN A 135 8.60 -6.10 -33.01
C GLN A 135 10.06 -5.83 -32.72
N PHE A 136 10.52 -6.15 -31.52
CA PHE A 136 11.94 -6.12 -31.22
C PHE A 136 12.37 -7.22 -30.24
N GLU A 137 13.63 -7.59 -30.31
CA GLU A 137 14.31 -8.47 -29.36
C GLU A 137 15.67 -7.84 -29.06
N THR A 138 16.02 -7.78 -27.78
CA THR A 138 17.28 -7.17 -27.34
C THR A 138 17.86 -7.92 -26.17
N THR A 139 19.17 -8.16 -26.24
CA THR A 139 20.01 -8.56 -25.12
C THR A 139 21.05 -7.45 -24.96
N SER A 140 20.84 -6.58 -23.98
CA SER A 140 21.64 -5.36 -23.81
C SER A 140 21.90 -5.00 -22.35
N ASP A 141 23.10 -4.47 -22.10
CA ASP A 141 23.48 -3.79 -20.89
C ASP A 141 23.39 -2.27 -21.12
N ILE A 142 22.65 -1.60 -20.23
CA ILE A 142 22.41 -0.17 -20.26
C ILE A 142 22.93 0.42 -18.96
N GLU A 143 23.85 1.37 -19.05
CA GLU A 143 24.34 2.15 -17.93
C GLU A 143 23.92 3.60 -18.12
N SER A 144 23.40 4.20 -17.05
CA SER A 144 22.86 5.55 -17.08
C SER A 144 23.16 6.28 -15.78
N SER A 145 22.80 7.57 -15.71
CA SER A 145 22.98 8.38 -14.50
C SER A 145 22.17 7.84 -13.31
N ILE A 146 21.11 7.08 -13.58
CA ILE A 146 20.26 6.47 -12.55
C ILE A 146 20.66 5.04 -12.19
N GLY A 147 21.59 4.41 -12.91
CA GLY A 147 22.04 3.05 -12.61
C GLY A 147 22.23 2.17 -13.83
N LYS A 148 22.41 0.86 -13.58
CA LYS A 148 22.66 -0.16 -14.61
C LYS A 148 21.45 -1.06 -14.77
N LEU A 149 21.16 -1.50 -15.99
CA LEU A 149 20.09 -2.43 -16.31
C LEU A 149 20.60 -3.41 -17.38
N SER A 150 20.53 -4.70 -17.08
CA SER A 150 20.68 -5.77 -18.04
C SER A 150 19.29 -6.23 -18.47
N ALA A 151 19.04 -6.27 -19.78
CA ALA A 151 17.75 -6.64 -20.34
C ALA A 151 17.94 -7.72 -21.41
N ASP A 152 17.21 -8.83 -21.28
CA ASP A 152 17.03 -9.85 -22.31
C ASP A 152 15.54 -9.99 -22.58
N ILE A 153 15.02 -9.16 -23.49
CA ILE A 153 13.60 -8.94 -23.68
C ILE A 153 13.18 -9.03 -25.14
N LYS A 154 11.93 -9.45 -25.33
CA LYS A 154 11.25 -9.51 -26.62
C LYS A 154 9.90 -8.82 -26.53
N TYR A 155 9.61 -8.00 -27.52
CA TYR A 155 8.31 -7.40 -27.76
C TYR A 155 7.74 -7.89 -29.10
N ASP A 156 6.58 -8.53 -29.07
CA ASP A 156 5.95 -9.13 -30.25
C ASP A 156 4.82 -8.27 -30.85
N LYS A 157 4.31 -8.72 -32.00
CA LYS A 157 3.25 -8.03 -32.76
C LYS A 157 1.89 -7.98 -32.03
N ASN A 158 1.72 -8.77 -30.97
CA ASN A 158 0.50 -8.80 -30.17
C ASN A 158 0.61 -7.86 -28.97
N HIS A 159 1.61 -6.97 -28.94
CA HIS A 159 1.91 -6.10 -27.80
C HIS A 159 2.30 -6.89 -26.54
N ARG A 160 2.93 -8.06 -26.70
CA ARG A 160 3.46 -8.86 -25.59
C ARG A 160 4.93 -8.56 -25.39
N LEU A 161 5.30 -8.11 -24.20
CA LEU A 161 6.67 -7.97 -23.72
C LEU A 161 7.01 -9.12 -22.78
N SER A 162 8.01 -9.92 -23.13
CA SER A 162 8.45 -11.07 -22.32
C SER A 162 9.96 -11.10 -22.22
N GLY A 163 10.49 -11.55 -21.09
CA GLY A 163 11.92 -11.76 -20.92
C GLY A 163 12.41 -11.53 -19.50
N HIS A 164 13.68 -11.23 -19.39
CA HIS A 164 14.41 -11.10 -18.15
C HIS A 164 14.99 -9.69 -17.98
N LEU A 165 14.84 -9.11 -16.79
CA LEU A 165 15.44 -7.84 -16.40
C LEU A 165 16.22 -8.02 -15.10
N SER A 166 17.46 -7.52 -15.08
CA SER A 166 18.29 -7.54 -13.88
C SER A 166 18.98 -6.20 -13.68
N THR A 167 19.01 -5.71 -12.44
CA THR A 167 19.73 -4.49 -12.07
C THR A 167 20.37 -4.64 -10.70
N PRO A 168 21.67 -4.32 -10.57
CA PRO A 168 22.33 -4.27 -9.27
C PRO A 168 21.93 -3.03 -8.48
N SER A 169 21.51 -1.95 -9.13
CA SER A 169 21.01 -0.72 -8.52
C SER A 169 20.45 0.21 -9.60
N LEU A 170 19.19 0.59 -9.46
CA LEU A 170 18.50 1.55 -10.30
C LEU A 170 17.76 2.56 -9.44
N SER A 171 17.98 3.85 -9.67
CA SER A 171 17.26 4.94 -9.02
C SER A 171 15.90 5.12 -9.67
N LEU A 172 14.84 5.00 -8.87
CA LEU A 172 13.45 5.19 -9.31
C LEU A 172 12.90 6.55 -8.93
N SER A 173 13.63 7.35 -8.16
CA SER A 173 13.16 8.63 -7.60
C SER A 173 12.65 9.61 -8.68
N GLU A 174 13.27 9.58 -9.86
CA GLU A 174 12.94 10.48 -10.97
C GLU A 174 12.03 9.84 -12.02
N ILE A 175 12.02 8.50 -12.12
CA ILE A 175 11.15 7.77 -13.07
C ILE A 175 9.75 7.57 -12.48
N LEU A 176 9.66 7.27 -11.19
CA LEU A 176 8.43 6.95 -10.46
C LEU A 176 8.29 7.83 -9.20
N PRO A 177 8.29 9.18 -9.35
CA PRO A 177 8.32 10.10 -8.22
C PRO A 177 7.10 9.98 -7.29
N SER A 178 5.99 9.44 -7.78
CA SER A 178 4.74 9.26 -7.00
C SER A 178 4.76 8.07 -6.04
N LEU A 179 5.72 7.15 -6.18
CA LEU A 179 5.74 5.89 -5.41
C LEU A 179 6.63 5.93 -4.17
N ASP A 180 7.30 7.05 -3.87
CA ASP A 180 8.31 7.17 -2.81
C ASP A 180 9.43 6.10 -2.88
N LEU A 181 9.64 5.53 -4.07
CA LEU A 181 10.68 4.55 -4.34
C LEU A 181 11.96 5.27 -4.74
N ARG A 182 13.05 4.98 -4.03
CA ARG A 182 14.33 5.65 -4.26
C ARG A 182 15.25 4.82 -5.13
N LYS A 183 15.53 3.59 -4.72
CA LYS A 183 16.43 2.66 -5.41
C LYS A 183 15.91 1.24 -5.35
N ILE A 184 16.25 0.46 -6.35
CA ILE A 184 15.92 -0.96 -6.44
C ILE A 184 17.10 -1.77 -6.99
N SER A 185 17.26 -2.98 -6.48
CA SER A 185 18.09 -4.04 -7.04
C SER A 185 17.20 -5.25 -7.24
N MET A 186 17.10 -5.74 -8.46
CA MET A 186 16.13 -6.78 -8.81
C MET A 186 16.66 -7.70 -9.91
N ASP A 187 16.11 -8.91 -9.96
CA ASP A 187 16.36 -9.94 -10.93
C ASP A 187 15.02 -10.64 -11.19
N VAL A 188 14.38 -10.32 -12.32
CA VAL A 188 12.96 -10.63 -12.56
C VAL A 188 12.70 -11.10 -13.97
N ASP A 189 11.85 -12.11 -14.07
CA ASP A 189 11.22 -12.55 -15.30
C ASP A 189 9.83 -11.91 -15.42
N LEU A 190 9.52 -11.41 -16.60
CA LEU A 190 8.24 -10.78 -16.92
C LEU A 190 7.65 -11.36 -18.18
N ASP A 191 6.33 -11.38 -18.22
CA ASP A 191 5.57 -11.74 -19.42
C ASP A 191 4.25 -10.97 -19.43
N ILE A 192 4.21 -9.86 -20.18
CA ILE A 192 3.18 -8.83 -20.09
C ILE A 192 2.55 -8.61 -21.46
N LEU A 193 1.26 -8.87 -21.57
CA LEU A 193 0.42 -8.46 -22.68
C LEU A 193 -0.16 -7.07 -22.40
N PHE A 194 0.26 -6.06 -23.16
CA PHE A 194 -0.30 -4.72 -23.07
C PHE A 194 -1.68 -4.67 -23.76
N SER A 195 -2.66 -4.05 -23.10
CA SER A 195 -4.01 -3.82 -23.64
C SER A 195 -4.46 -2.39 -23.33
N GLU A 196 -5.50 -1.89 -24.02
CA GLU A 196 -6.03 -0.53 -23.80
C GLU A 196 -6.70 -0.34 -22.42
N VAL A 197 -7.06 -1.44 -21.74
CA VAL A 197 -7.81 -1.38 -20.48
C VAL A 197 -6.89 -1.65 -19.30
N ILE A 198 -6.46 -2.91 -19.15
CA ILE A 198 -5.59 -3.38 -18.07
C ILE A 198 -4.63 -4.39 -18.70
N PRO A 199 -3.31 -4.26 -18.53
CA PRO A 199 -2.37 -5.26 -19.02
C PRO A 199 -2.63 -6.60 -18.32
N SER A 200 -2.29 -7.71 -18.97
CA SER A 200 -2.32 -9.05 -18.36
C SER A 200 -0.95 -9.68 -18.44
N GLY A 201 -0.61 -10.58 -17.52
CA GLY A 201 0.73 -11.13 -17.49
C GLY A 201 1.18 -11.70 -16.16
N THR A 202 2.47 -12.01 -16.11
CA THR A 202 3.17 -12.49 -14.92
C THR A 202 4.42 -11.66 -14.65
N LEU A 203 4.79 -11.59 -13.37
CA LEU A 203 6.03 -11.02 -12.88
C LEU A 203 6.55 -11.92 -11.76
N LYS A 204 7.76 -12.46 -11.93
CA LYS A 204 8.35 -13.38 -10.96
C LYS A 204 9.83 -13.10 -10.78
N GLY A 205 10.32 -13.15 -9.56
CA GLY A 205 11.75 -13.04 -9.30
C GLY A 205 12.06 -12.50 -7.91
N GLU A 206 13.26 -11.94 -7.78
CA GLU A 206 13.80 -11.43 -6.53
C GLU A 206 14.04 -9.92 -6.63
N ILE A 207 13.61 -9.19 -5.62
CA ILE A 207 14.09 -7.85 -5.31
C ILE A 207 15.05 -8.00 -4.14
N SER A 208 16.35 -8.01 -4.46
CA SER A 208 17.41 -8.21 -3.47
C SER A 208 17.52 -7.00 -2.52
N HIS A 209 17.18 -5.81 -3.01
CA HIS A 209 17.16 -4.56 -2.23
C HIS A 209 16.13 -3.57 -2.77
N ILE A 210 15.41 -2.88 -1.88
CA ILE A 210 14.54 -1.75 -2.23
C ILE A 210 14.58 -0.67 -1.15
N GLU A 211 14.65 0.58 -1.60
CA GLU A 211 14.54 1.76 -0.74
C GLU A 211 13.18 2.41 -0.92
N TYR A 212 12.32 2.31 0.10
CA TYR A 212 11.01 2.97 0.16
C TYR A 212 11.03 4.04 1.25
N LYS A 213 10.88 5.33 0.87
CA LYS A 213 11.07 6.47 1.78
C LYS A 213 12.46 6.42 2.46
N LYS A 214 12.49 6.18 3.77
CA LYS A 214 13.70 5.99 4.58
C LYS A 214 13.96 4.53 4.95
N LEU A 215 13.05 3.63 4.57
CA LEU A 215 13.12 2.22 4.86
C LEU A 215 13.91 1.50 3.76
N GLN A 216 14.80 0.62 4.19
CA GLN A 216 15.52 -0.29 3.32
C GLN A 216 15.04 -1.71 3.63
N LEU A 217 14.59 -2.42 2.60
CA LEU A 217 14.16 -3.81 2.70
C LEU A 217 14.99 -4.67 1.75
N ASN A 218 15.23 -5.92 2.14
CA ASN A 218 16.04 -6.85 1.38
C ASN A 218 15.33 -8.21 1.26
N LYS A 219 15.82 -9.03 0.31
CA LYS A 219 15.38 -10.43 0.11
C LYS A 219 13.86 -10.55 -0.03
N ILE A 220 13.33 -9.87 -1.03
CA ILE A 220 11.92 -9.91 -1.37
C ILE A 220 11.74 -10.84 -2.57
N GLN A 221 10.93 -11.87 -2.43
CA GLN A 221 10.52 -12.75 -3.52
C GLN A 221 9.12 -12.36 -3.98
N ILE A 222 8.93 -12.22 -5.28
CA ILE A 222 7.64 -11.89 -5.90
C ILE A 222 7.24 -12.98 -6.89
N ASP A 223 5.97 -13.35 -6.88
CA ASP A 223 5.35 -14.24 -7.87
C ASP A 223 3.91 -13.75 -8.07
N GLY A 224 3.70 -12.98 -9.13
CA GLY A 224 2.45 -12.29 -9.42
C GLY A 224 1.90 -12.64 -10.80
N GLU A 225 0.59 -12.73 -10.89
CA GLU A 225 -0.20 -12.85 -12.11
C GLU A 225 -1.29 -11.77 -12.10
N PHE A 226 -1.51 -11.15 -13.24
CA PHE A 226 -2.50 -10.11 -13.41
C PHE A 226 -3.27 -10.26 -14.71
N ASN A 227 -4.55 -9.90 -14.71
CA ASN A 227 -5.40 -9.88 -15.89
C ASN A 227 -6.47 -8.80 -15.78
N ASP A 228 -7.34 -8.75 -16.78
CA ASP A 228 -8.44 -7.79 -16.90
C ASP A 228 -9.48 -7.89 -15.79
N ASN A 229 -9.55 -9.01 -15.08
CA ASN A 229 -10.51 -9.25 -14.01
C ASN A 229 -9.90 -9.20 -12.60
N GLY A 230 -8.56 -9.21 -12.47
CA GLY A 230 -7.94 -9.18 -11.15
C GLY A 230 -6.47 -9.55 -11.09
N TYR A 231 -6.00 -9.68 -9.85
CA TYR A 231 -4.61 -9.96 -9.50
C TYR A 231 -4.52 -11.18 -8.57
N SER A 232 -3.47 -11.97 -8.73
CA SER A 232 -3.09 -13.05 -7.82
C SER A 232 -1.60 -12.91 -7.56
N GLY A 233 -1.17 -12.99 -6.30
CA GLY A 233 0.25 -12.80 -6.01
C GLY A 233 0.70 -13.34 -4.67
N LYS A 234 1.96 -13.73 -4.65
CA LYS A 234 2.72 -14.10 -3.46
C LYS A 234 3.89 -13.15 -3.29
N ILE A 235 4.10 -12.70 -2.06
CA ILE A 235 5.24 -11.88 -1.67
C ILE A 235 5.86 -12.53 -0.44
N SER A 236 7.16 -12.79 -0.46
CA SER A 236 7.91 -13.21 0.72
C SER A 236 9.00 -12.19 0.99
N ILE A 237 9.14 -11.72 2.23
CA ILE A 237 10.16 -10.75 2.65
C ILE A 237 10.94 -11.39 3.79
N GLN A 238 12.27 -11.46 3.63
CA GLN A 238 13.17 -11.99 4.66
C GLN A 238 14.17 -10.91 5.11
N ASP A 239 13.67 -9.87 5.77
CA ASP A 239 14.46 -8.74 6.25
C ASP A 239 14.60 -8.75 7.79
N PRO A 240 15.71 -8.24 8.36
CA PRO A 240 15.82 -8.09 9.81
C PRO A 240 14.70 -7.27 10.46
N GLN A 241 14.11 -6.31 9.74
CA GLN A 241 13.03 -5.44 10.23
C GLN A 241 11.63 -6.03 10.03
N ILE A 242 11.48 -7.01 9.14
CA ILE A 242 10.20 -7.64 8.81
C ILE A 242 10.41 -8.99 8.13
N ASP A 243 9.71 -10.00 8.63
CA ASP A 243 9.62 -11.31 7.99
C ASP A 243 8.14 -11.55 7.64
N MET A 244 7.83 -11.62 6.35
CA MET A 244 6.46 -11.63 5.87
C MET A 244 6.28 -12.66 4.76
N ASN A 245 5.18 -13.40 4.81
CA ASN A 245 4.66 -14.15 3.67
C ASN A 245 3.23 -13.71 3.41
N PHE A 246 2.98 -13.13 2.25
CA PHE A 246 1.67 -12.71 1.77
C PHE A 246 1.27 -13.59 0.59
N ASN A 247 -0.01 -13.99 0.56
CA ASN A 247 -0.64 -14.63 -0.59
C ASN A 247 -2.04 -14.05 -0.74
N GLY A 248 -2.35 -13.47 -1.89
CA GLY A 248 -3.60 -12.77 -2.10
C GLY A 248 -4.13 -12.90 -3.51
N ILE A 249 -5.45 -12.88 -3.62
CA ILE A 249 -6.19 -12.81 -4.88
C ILE A 249 -7.21 -11.70 -4.76
N VAL A 250 -7.24 -10.78 -5.73
CA VAL A 250 -8.26 -9.75 -5.89
C VAL A 250 -8.96 -9.95 -7.22
N LYS A 251 -10.29 -9.94 -7.24
CA LYS A 251 -11.11 -10.05 -8.46
C LYS A 251 -12.14 -8.93 -8.55
N GLY A 252 -12.83 -8.82 -9.69
CA GLY A 252 -13.99 -7.94 -9.87
C GLY A 252 -13.63 -6.54 -10.35
N PHE A 253 -12.50 -6.42 -11.06
CA PHE A 253 -12.01 -5.14 -11.58
C PHE A 253 -12.93 -4.53 -12.65
N GLN A 254 -13.59 -5.37 -13.43
CA GLN A 254 -14.49 -4.94 -14.51
C GLN A 254 -15.77 -4.30 -13.97
N ASP A 255 -16.38 -4.92 -12.96
CA ASP A 255 -17.66 -4.48 -12.38
C ASP A 255 -17.49 -3.51 -11.20
N LYS A 256 -16.25 -3.20 -10.82
CA LYS A 256 -15.89 -2.39 -9.63
C LYS A 256 -16.50 -2.92 -8.33
N ASP A 257 -16.67 -4.23 -8.24
CA ASP A 257 -17.03 -4.93 -7.00
C ASP A 257 -15.85 -5.83 -6.63
N TYR A 258 -14.92 -5.30 -5.83
CA TYR A 258 -13.64 -5.95 -5.59
C TYR A 258 -13.80 -7.05 -4.56
N HIS A 259 -13.29 -8.26 -4.85
CA HIS A 259 -13.26 -9.40 -3.93
C HIS A 259 -11.82 -9.75 -3.58
N LEU A 260 -11.38 -9.44 -2.36
CA LEU A 260 -10.07 -9.77 -1.83
C LEU A 260 -10.14 -11.04 -0.98
N ASN A 261 -9.34 -12.04 -1.33
CA ASN A 261 -9.02 -13.19 -0.49
C ASN A 261 -7.52 -13.21 -0.25
N ALA A 262 -7.09 -13.04 1.00
CA ALA A 262 -5.67 -12.97 1.33
C ALA A 262 -5.32 -13.65 2.64
N THR A 263 -4.08 -14.10 2.73
CA THR A 263 -3.44 -14.63 3.93
C THR A 263 -2.09 -13.95 4.10
N VAL A 264 -1.74 -13.61 5.33
CA VAL A 264 -0.42 -13.07 5.68
C VAL A 264 0.10 -13.75 6.94
N ASP A 265 1.35 -14.21 6.93
CA ASP A 265 2.16 -14.52 8.11
C ASP A 265 3.16 -13.38 8.25
N LEU A 266 3.16 -12.70 9.39
CA LEU A 266 3.94 -11.51 9.64
C LEU A 266 4.66 -11.64 10.97
N LYS A 267 5.97 -11.38 10.97
CA LYS A 267 6.81 -11.42 12.15
C LYS A 267 7.70 -10.18 12.22
N LYS A 268 8.04 -9.78 13.44
CA LYS A 268 8.92 -8.66 13.78
C LYS A 268 8.41 -7.31 13.29
N PHE A 269 7.12 -7.20 12.96
CA PHE A 269 6.58 -5.97 12.42
C PHE A 269 6.57 -4.89 13.50
N LYS A 270 7.31 -3.80 13.26
CA LYS A 270 7.32 -2.64 14.15
C LYS A 270 6.74 -1.43 13.40
N PRO A 271 5.51 -0.97 13.71
CA PRO A 271 4.82 0.05 12.92
C PRO A 271 5.63 1.35 12.75
N GLN A 272 6.37 1.78 13.78
CA GLN A 272 7.19 2.99 13.71
C GLN A 272 8.26 2.91 12.61
N THR A 273 8.83 1.74 12.36
CA THR A 273 9.82 1.51 11.29
C THR A 273 9.24 1.83 9.91
N PHE A 274 7.93 1.67 9.76
CA PHE A 274 7.18 1.97 8.53
C PHE A 274 6.52 3.35 8.55
N GLY A 275 6.87 4.21 9.51
CA GLY A 275 6.34 5.57 9.65
C GLY A 275 4.94 5.64 10.25
N ILE A 276 4.44 4.57 10.86
CA ILE A 276 3.15 4.55 11.55
C ILE A 276 3.38 5.02 12.98
N GLU A 277 2.76 6.13 13.36
CA GLU A 277 2.88 6.73 14.69
C GLU A 277 1.77 6.25 15.64
N GLY A 278 1.97 6.47 16.95
CA GLY A 278 0.99 6.18 17.99
C GLY A 278 1.57 5.40 19.16
N ASN A 279 0.80 5.27 20.25
CA ASN A 279 1.27 4.64 21.49
C ASN A 279 1.74 3.19 21.30
N ALA A 280 1.13 2.47 20.35
CA ALA A 280 1.44 1.08 20.06
C ALA A 280 2.56 0.91 19.01
N SER A 281 3.01 2.00 18.36
CA SER A 281 3.98 1.96 17.26
C SER A 281 5.38 1.45 17.65
N GLN A 282 5.72 1.53 18.95
CA GLN A 282 6.99 1.08 19.50
C GLN A 282 7.07 -0.44 19.68
N ASN A 283 5.92 -1.11 19.73
CA ASN A 283 5.83 -2.54 19.95
C ASN A 283 6.19 -3.30 18.67
N SER A 284 6.63 -4.55 18.83
CA SER A 284 6.78 -5.49 17.73
C SER A 284 5.60 -6.46 17.72
N TYR A 285 5.16 -6.83 16.52
CA TYR A 285 3.99 -7.66 16.29
C TYR A 285 4.36 -8.88 15.47
N ASP A 286 3.92 -10.04 15.94
CA ASP A 286 3.86 -11.26 15.13
C ASP A 286 2.39 -11.66 15.02
N LEU A 287 1.93 -12.03 13.83
CA LEU A 287 0.54 -12.43 13.59
C LEU A 287 0.41 -13.26 12.32
N THR A 288 -0.60 -14.11 12.30
CA THR A 288 -1.19 -14.59 11.05
C THR A 288 -2.51 -13.87 10.83
N ALA A 289 -2.80 -13.44 9.61
CA ALA A 289 -4.11 -12.90 9.27
C ALA A 289 -4.68 -13.52 8.01
N THR A 290 -6.00 -13.64 7.99
CA THR A 290 -6.77 -13.97 6.80
C THR A 290 -7.81 -12.87 6.56
N ALA A 291 -8.07 -12.58 5.30
CA ALA A 291 -9.04 -11.58 4.88
C ALA A 291 -9.87 -12.15 3.74
N ASN A 292 -11.19 -12.07 3.86
CA ASN A 292 -12.16 -12.29 2.79
C ASN A 292 -13.10 -11.09 2.79
N ILE A 293 -12.82 -10.13 1.92
CA ILE A 293 -13.45 -8.81 1.92
C ILE A 293 -13.98 -8.54 0.52
N GLN A 294 -15.16 -7.93 0.44
CA GLN A 294 -15.74 -7.44 -0.79
C GLN A 294 -16.22 -6.00 -0.68
N GLY A 295 -16.17 -5.25 -1.78
CA GLY A 295 -16.81 -3.94 -1.89
C GLY A 295 -16.24 -3.08 -3.02
N SER A 296 -16.96 -2.01 -3.36
CA SER A 296 -16.58 -1.11 -4.45
C SER A 296 -15.63 0.02 -4.04
N SER A 297 -15.46 0.25 -2.73
CA SER A 297 -14.52 1.21 -2.15
C SER A 297 -14.22 0.86 -0.69
N LEU A 298 -13.17 1.45 -0.12
CA LEU A 298 -12.75 1.18 1.26
C LEU A 298 -13.85 1.46 2.29
N SER A 299 -14.66 2.51 2.12
CA SER A 299 -15.76 2.86 3.02
C SER A 299 -16.95 1.91 2.94
N GLU A 300 -17.00 1.13 1.85
CA GLU A 300 -18.08 0.25 1.46
C GLU A 300 -17.74 -1.24 1.68
N MET A 301 -16.53 -1.54 2.16
CA MET A 301 -16.05 -2.91 2.33
C MET A 301 -16.86 -3.68 3.37
N THR A 302 -17.16 -4.94 3.07
CA THR A 302 -17.81 -5.92 3.95
C THR A 302 -17.04 -7.22 3.90
N GLY A 303 -17.18 -8.08 4.89
CA GLY A 303 -16.51 -9.37 4.94
C GLY A 303 -15.83 -9.61 6.27
N ILE A 304 -14.86 -10.52 6.26
CA ILE A 304 -14.24 -11.06 7.47
C ILE A 304 -12.73 -10.84 7.41
N ILE A 305 -12.18 -10.31 8.50
CA ILE A 305 -10.75 -10.29 8.78
C ILE A 305 -10.54 -11.09 10.05
N GLN A 306 -9.63 -12.06 10.03
CA GLN A 306 -9.30 -12.85 11.21
C GLN A 306 -7.81 -12.80 11.43
N LEU A 307 -7.40 -12.33 12.61
CA LEU A 307 -6.05 -12.48 13.14
C LEU A 307 -6.02 -13.75 14.00
N SER A 308 -4.99 -14.55 13.81
CA SER A 308 -4.68 -15.71 14.64
C SER A 308 -3.26 -15.59 15.14
N ASP A 309 -3.03 -16.06 16.37
CA ASP A 309 -1.72 -16.04 17.03
C ASP A 309 -1.08 -14.64 17.04
N LEU A 310 -1.86 -13.63 17.42
CA LEU A 310 -1.35 -12.27 17.56
C LEU A 310 -0.50 -12.17 18.82
N HIS A 311 0.78 -11.86 18.63
CA HIS A 311 1.76 -11.63 19.66
C HIS A 311 2.18 -10.17 19.66
N ILE A 312 2.04 -9.50 20.80
CA ILE A 312 2.48 -8.12 21.00
C ILE A 312 3.66 -8.13 21.95
N HIS A 313 4.82 -7.74 21.44
CA HIS A 313 6.05 -7.60 22.20
C HIS A 313 6.27 -6.14 22.53
N THR A 314 6.09 -5.80 23.80
CA THR A 314 6.42 -4.48 24.34
C THR A 314 7.82 -4.52 24.98
N PRO A 315 8.43 -3.38 25.35
CA PRO A 315 9.73 -3.37 26.03
C PRO A 315 9.75 -4.12 27.38
N SER A 316 8.61 -4.25 28.06
CA SER A 316 8.53 -4.81 29.42
C SER A 316 7.78 -6.14 29.51
N THR A 317 6.93 -6.46 28.53
CA THR A 317 6.03 -7.62 28.59
C THR A 317 5.57 -8.09 27.22
N HIS A 318 5.01 -9.29 27.18
CA HIS A 318 4.50 -9.96 25.99
C HIS A 318 3.02 -10.33 26.19
N TYR A 319 2.21 -10.04 25.18
CA TYR A 319 0.79 -10.37 25.17
C TYR A 319 0.46 -11.28 23.99
N THR A 320 -0.44 -12.24 24.21
CA THR A 320 -0.88 -13.19 23.20
C THR A 320 -2.40 -13.15 23.08
N PHE A 321 -2.88 -13.08 21.86
CA PHE A 321 -4.30 -13.18 21.51
C PHE A 321 -4.47 -14.34 20.55
N LYS A 322 -5.30 -15.31 20.90
CA LYS A 322 -5.43 -16.53 20.10
C LYS A 322 -6.14 -16.26 18.79
N ASN A 323 -7.26 -15.53 18.86
CA ASN A 323 -8.07 -15.20 17.71
C ASN A 323 -8.71 -13.83 17.91
N VAL A 324 -8.64 -12.99 16.88
CA VAL A 324 -9.40 -11.75 16.77
C VAL A 324 -10.10 -11.77 15.43
N LYS A 325 -11.42 -11.77 15.42
CA LYS A 325 -12.23 -11.81 14.21
C LYS A 325 -13.05 -10.53 14.11
N LEU A 326 -12.88 -9.81 13.02
CA LEU A 326 -13.70 -8.69 12.60
C LEU A 326 -14.62 -9.15 11.47
N ASP A 327 -15.94 -9.05 11.67
CA ASP A 327 -16.98 -9.36 10.70
C ASP A 327 -17.80 -8.09 10.44
N ILE A 328 -17.75 -7.60 9.21
CA ILE A 328 -18.43 -6.38 8.77
C ILE A 328 -19.50 -6.77 7.77
N LYS A 329 -20.76 -6.52 8.13
CA LYS A 329 -21.92 -6.77 7.29
C LYS A 329 -22.69 -5.49 7.04
N ARG A 330 -23.55 -5.53 6.03
CA ARG A 330 -24.63 -4.56 5.86
C ARG A 330 -25.96 -5.23 6.01
N ASN A 331 -26.86 -4.53 6.69
CA ASN A 331 -28.25 -4.93 6.75
C ASN A 331 -29.04 -4.42 5.53
N SER A 332 -30.31 -4.79 5.46
CA SER A 332 -31.24 -4.41 4.39
C SER A 332 -31.51 -2.90 4.29
N LEU A 333 -31.17 -2.12 5.32
CA LEU A 333 -31.29 -0.66 5.35
C LEU A 333 -29.97 0.05 5.03
N LEU A 334 -28.98 -0.68 4.50
CA LEU A 334 -27.61 -0.20 4.21
C LEU A 334 -26.85 0.28 5.47
N GLN A 335 -27.35 0.00 6.67
CA GLN A 335 -26.63 0.22 7.90
C GLN A 335 -25.59 -0.87 8.09
N LYS A 336 -24.50 -0.51 8.79
CA LYS A 336 -23.38 -1.41 9.02
C LYS A 336 -23.58 -2.18 10.33
N ASP A 337 -23.23 -3.45 10.32
CA ASP A 337 -23.17 -4.35 11.48
C ASP A 337 -21.71 -4.77 11.62
N PHE A 338 -21.03 -4.24 12.64
CA PHE A 338 -19.66 -4.58 12.97
C PHE A 338 -19.64 -5.53 14.15
N ARG A 339 -18.91 -6.63 14.01
CA ARG A 339 -18.67 -7.56 15.10
C ARG A 339 -17.19 -7.82 15.25
N ILE A 340 -16.68 -7.61 16.45
CA ILE A 340 -15.33 -8.02 16.84
C ILE A 340 -15.50 -9.13 17.88
N GLU A 341 -14.93 -10.29 17.61
CA GLU A 341 -14.89 -11.44 18.51
C GLU A 341 -13.43 -11.74 18.84
N SER A 342 -13.07 -11.68 20.11
CA SER A 342 -11.72 -12.02 20.60
C SER A 342 -11.78 -12.70 21.95
N ASP A 343 -10.64 -13.17 22.44
CA ASP A 343 -10.48 -13.66 23.81
C ASP A 343 -10.71 -12.56 24.86
N ILE A 344 -10.33 -11.32 24.57
CA ILE A 344 -10.45 -10.20 25.52
C ILE A 344 -11.76 -9.42 25.44
N ALA A 345 -12.41 -9.44 24.28
CA ALA A 345 -13.58 -8.62 24.03
C ALA A 345 -14.51 -9.18 22.96
N GLY A 346 -15.81 -9.05 23.19
CA GLY A 346 -16.86 -9.15 22.18
C GLY A 346 -17.48 -7.78 21.96
N ILE A 347 -17.47 -7.26 20.74
CA ILE A 347 -18.04 -5.94 20.39
C ILE A 347 -19.03 -6.14 19.26
N SER A 348 -20.25 -5.64 19.40
CA SER A 348 -21.26 -5.58 18.34
C SER A 348 -21.73 -4.15 18.19
N LEU A 349 -21.62 -3.56 17.01
CA LEU A 349 -22.09 -2.20 16.69
C LEU A 349 -23.05 -2.26 15.51
N LYS A 350 -24.20 -1.61 15.60
CA LYS A 350 -25.23 -1.61 14.55
C LYS A 350 -25.79 -0.23 14.32
N GLY A 351 -25.70 0.27 13.09
CA GLY A 351 -26.23 1.58 12.73
C GLY A 351 -25.51 2.28 11.57
N SER A 352 -25.65 3.60 11.51
CA SER A 352 -24.99 4.47 10.53
C SER A 352 -23.60 4.84 11.02
N MET A 353 -22.55 4.33 10.37
CA MET A 353 -21.17 4.46 10.81
C MET A 353 -20.19 4.71 9.66
N ASP A 354 -19.23 5.61 9.86
CA ASP A 354 -18.08 5.85 8.98
C ASP A 354 -16.82 5.17 9.56
N TYR A 355 -16.04 4.49 8.71
CA TYR A 355 -14.80 3.81 9.10
C TYR A 355 -13.74 4.78 9.61
N ASN A 356 -13.77 6.02 9.12
CA ASN A 356 -12.82 7.05 9.54
C ASN A 356 -13.10 7.57 10.96
N THR A 357 -14.35 7.52 11.41
CA THR A 357 -14.76 8.11 12.70
C THR A 357 -15.14 7.08 13.75
N ILE A 358 -15.48 5.84 13.36
CA ILE A 358 -16.03 4.83 14.27
C ILE A 358 -15.15 4.56 15.49
N PHE A 359 -13.84 4.45 15.31
CA PHE A 359 -12.91 4.23 16.42
C PHE A 359 -12.94 5.40 17.41
N THR A 360 -13.00 6.63 16.89
CA THR A 360 -13.13 7.83 17.73
C THR A 360 -14.47 7.87 18.44
N SER A 361 -15.56 7.48 17.77
CA SER A 361 -16.90 7.43 18.35
C SER A 361 -17.00 6.41 19.50
N ILE A 362 -16.37 5.24 19.37
CA ILE A 362 -16.27 4.26 20.45
C ILE A 362 -15.49 4.82 21.65
N GLN A 363 -14.39 5.54 21.40
CA GLN A 363 -13.58 6.16 22.45
C GLN A 363 -14.33 7.25 23.25
N LYS A 364 -15.42 7.82 22.69
CA LYS A 364 -16.27 8.79 23.43
C LYS A 364 -17.15 8.14 24.50
N ILE A 365 -17.48 6.85 24.37
CA ILE A 365 -18.35 6.13 25.33
C ILE A 365 -17.80 6.19 26.76
N PRO A 366 -16.56 5.76 27.06
CA PRO A 366 -16.03 5.82 28.42
C PRO A 366 -15.91 7.25 28.97
N ASN A 367 -15.64 8.25 28.11
CA ASN A 367 -15.56 9.66 28.51
C ASN A 367 -16.92 10.25 28.91
N ALA A 368 -18.02 9.75 28.32
CA ALA A 368 -19.38 10.14 28.73
C ALA A 368 -19.72 9.61 30.12
N ILE A 369 -19.34 8.37 30.43
CA ILE A 369 -19.66 7.70 31.70
C ILE A 369 -18.79 8.22 32.85
N LEU A 370 -17.49 8.40 32.58
CA LEU A 370 -16.50 8.83 33.56
C LEU A 370 -15.81 10.10 33.04
N PRO A 371 -16.13 11.30 33.55
CA PRO A 371 -15.52 12.57 33.13
C PRO A 371 -14.02 12.71 33.52
N ILE A 372 -13.35 11.60 33.83
CA ILE A 372 -12.02 11.49 34.44
C ILE A 372 -10.89 11.56 33.39
N TYR A 373 -11.22 11.34 32.11
CA TYR A 373 -10.26 11.35 31.02
C TYR A 373 -10.17 12.72 30.33
N ASP A 374 -8.98 13.04 29.85
CA ASP A 374 -8.58 14.33 29.27
C ASP A 374 -9.53 14.76 28.13
N LYS A 375 -10.52 15.60 28.49
CA LYS A 375 -11.63 16.02 27.63
C LYS A 375 -11.14 16.63 26.31
N GLU A 376 -10.04 17.38 26.32
CA GLU A 376 -9.60 18.15 25.15
C GLU A 376 -9.15 17.28 23.96
N LYS A 377 -8.69 16.06 24.22
CA LYS A 377 -8.05 15.21 23.19
C LYS A 377 -9.04 14.52 22.24
N TYR A 378 -10.28 14.26 22.69
CA TYR A 378 -11.25 13.42 21.98
C TYR A 378 -12.53 14.16 21.56
N LEU A 379 -12.68 15.43 21.97
CA LEU A 379 -13.88 16.23 21.75
C LEU A 379 -13.91 16.97 20.39
N ASN A 380 -12.75 17.21 19.76
CA ASN A 380 -12.67 18.02 18.54
C ASN A 380 -12.88 17.25 17.23
N THR A 381 -13.07 15.92 17.29
CA THR A 381 -13.32 15.12 16.08
C THR A 381 -14.81 15.05 15.81
N ALA A 382 -15.25 15.79 14.79
CA ALA A 382 -16.62 15.73 14.28
C ALA A 382 -16.92 14.30 13.81
N SER A 383 -18.01 13.73 14.32
CA SER A 383 -18.52 12.42 13.94
C SER A 383 -20.03 12.52 13.87
N HIS A 384 -20.62 11.85 12.89
CA HIS A 384 -22.07 11.74 12.71
C HIS A 384 -22.56 10.30 12.95
N ASP A 385 -21.72 9.48 13.59
CA ASP A 385 -22.02 8.07 13.84
C ASP A 385 -23.22 7.93 14.78
N GLN A 386 -24.15 7.06 14.39
CA GLN A 386 -25.34 6.71 15.15
C GLN A 386 -25.47 5.19 15.20
N PHE A 387 -25.27 4.60 16.37
CA PHE A 387 -25.25 3.15 16.51
C PHE A 387 -25.68 2.67 17.88
N GLU A 388 -26.26 1.49 17.89
CA GLU A 388 -26.40 0.65 19.08
C GLU A 388 -25.11 -0.14 19.27
N PHE A 389 -24.70 -0.33 20.53
CA PHE A 389 -23.52 -1.13 20.88
C PHE A 389 -23.82 -2.15 21.97
N ASP A 390 -23.11 -3.27 21.91
CA ASP A 390 -23.02 -4.28 22.96
C ASP A 390 -21.56 -4.72 23.04
N ILE A 391 -20.90 -4.40 24.15
CA ILE A 391 -19.47 -4.62 24.39
C ILE A 391 -19.36 -5.49 25.63
N ILE A 392 -18.67 -6.60 25.53
CA ILE A 392 -18.31 -7.48 26.64
C ILE A 392 -16.79 -7.47 26.73
N LEU A 393 -16.24 -7.10 27.88
CA LEU A 393 -14.82 -7.14 28.18
C LEU A 393 -14.55 -8.27 29.17
N ASN A 394 -13.68 -9.21 28.79
CA ASN A 394 -13.24 -10.30 29.65
C ASN A 394 -11.93 -9.91 30.34
N ASP A 395 -11.68 -10.50 31.51
CA ASP A 395 -10.42 -10.29 32.22
C ASP A 395 -9.22 -10.71 31.34
N HIS A 396 -8.24 -9.82 31.19
CA HIS A 396 -7.02 -10.11 30.45
C HIS A 396 -5.86 -9.20 30.86
N PRO A 397 -4.62 -9.72 31.03
CA PRO A 397 -3.43 -8.93 31.39
C PRO A 397 -3.18 -7.68 30.54
N TYR A 398 -3.56 -7.72 29.26
CA TYR A 398 -3.45 -6.56 28.38
C TYR A 398 -4.37 -5.41 28.80
N LEU A 399 -5.60 -5.67 29.23
CA LEU A 399 -6.54 -4.63 29.67
C LEU A 399 -6.06 -3.95 30.96
N HIS A 400 -5.48 -4.72 31.88
CA HIS A 400 -4.87 -4.16 33.10
C HIS A 400 -3.74 -3.17 32.82
N SER A 401 -3.07 -3.26 31.66
CA SER A 401 -2.04 -2.29 31.30
C SER A 401 -2.58 -0.89 30.96
N PHE A 402 -3.88 -0.81 30.59
CA PHE A 402 -4.56 0.46 30.33
C PHE A 402 -5.28 1.00 31.57
N LEU A 403 -5.66 0.10 32.47
CA LEU A 403 -6.27 0.44 33.74
C LEU A 403 -5.16 0.88 34.70
N LYS A 404 -5.37 1.96 35.46
CA LYS A 404 -4.42 2.34 36.52
C LYS A 404 -4.30 1.17 37.52
N GLU A 405 -3.14 1.00 38.15
CA GLU A 405 -2.76 -0.11 39.05
C GLU A 405 -3.75 -0.44 40.20
N SER A 406 -4.81 0.36 40.36
CA SER A 406 -5.83 0.20 41.39
C SER A 406 -7.15 -0.40 40.92
N PHE A 407 -7.32 -0.78 39.64
CA PHE A 407 -8.56 -1.36 39.12
C PHE A 407 -8.30 -2.71 38.45
N SER A 408 -8.99 -3.76 38.90
CA SER A 408 -9.00 -5.09 38.28
C SER A 408 -10.41 -5.65 38.27
N PHE A 409 -10.70 -6.58 37.36
CA PHE A 409 -12.00 -7.26 37.31
C PHE A 409 -11.76 -8.72 36.94
N GLU A 410 -12.45 -9.63 37.61
CA GLU A 410 -12.37 -11.08 37.33
C GLU A 410 -13.61 -11.56 36.57
N SER A 411 -14.74 -10.87 36.72
CA SER A 411 -15.98 -11.12 35.99
C SER A 411 -16.11 -10.17 34.79
N PRO A 412 -16.66 -10.62 33.64
CA PRO A 412 -16.81 -9.77 32.47
C PRO A 412 -17.57 -8.47 32.77
N ILE A 413 -17.14 -7.39 32.13
CA ILE A 413 -17.84 -6.10 32.13
C ILE A 413 -18.61 -5.98 30.83
N ARG A 414 -19.92 -5.80 30.92
CA ARG A 414 -20.79 -5.58 29.76
C ARG A 414 -21.25 -4.13 29.69
N LEU A 415 -21.05 -3.47 28.55
CA LEU A 415 -21.53 -2.14 28.24
C LEU A 415 -22.50 -2.24 27.07
N ILE A 416 -23.71 -1.69 27.21
CA ILE A 416 -24.75 -1.75 26.19
C ILE A 416 -25.39 -0.38 26.07
N GLY A 417 -25.77 0.01 24.87
CA GLY A 417 -26.53 1.24 24.73
C GLY A 417 -26.57 1.76 23.32
N ASN A 418 -26.76 3.06 23.19
CA ASN A 418 -26.80 3.76 21.93
C ASN A 418 -26.02 5.07 21.99
N VAL A 419 -25.38 5.40 20.88
CA VAL A 419 -24.65 6.65 20.67
C VAL A 419 -25.28 7.38 19.50
N ASP A 420 -25.51 8.69 19.68
CA ASP A 420 -25.84 9.62 18.62
C ASP A 420 -24.86 10.79 18.66
N CYS A 421 -23.77 10.67 17.89
CA CYS A 421 -22.73 11.69 17.86
C CYS A 421 -23.23 13.02 17.27
N THR A 422 -24.28 12.98 16.43
CA THR A 422 -24.86 14.19 15.81
C THR A 422 -25.51 15.09 16.87
N ASN A 423 -26.19 14.47 17.84
CA ASN A 423 -26.89 15.17 18.91
C ASN A 423 -26.13 15.13 20.26
N ASP A 424 -24.88 14.67 20.25
CA ASP A 424 -24.04 14.44 21.44
C ASP A 424 -24.76 13.62 22.53
N LYS A 425 -25.59 12.66 22.13
CA LYS A 425 -26.42 11.87 23.06
C LYS A 425 -25.83 10.47 23.27
N TYR A 426 -25.72 10.08 24.53
CA TYR A 426 -25.24 8.77 24.93
C TYR A 426 -26.19 8.18 25.96
N ASP A 427 -26.66 6.97 25.69
CA ASP A 427 -27.40 6.14 26.64
C ASP A 427 -26.56 4.87 26.83
N VAL A 428 -26.07 4.63 28.04
CA VAL A 428 -25.12 3.54 28.34
C VAL A 428 -25.47 2.83 29.62
N SER A 429 -25.61 1.50 29.57
CA SER A 429 -25.73 0.62 30.73
C SER A 429 -24.45 -0.19 30.89
N VAL A 430 -23.82 -0.10 32.04
CA VAL A 430 -22.64 -0.89 32.44
C VAL A 430 -23.07 -1.91 33.48
N GLN A 431 -22.67 -3.17 33.28
CA GLN A 431 -23.01 -4.29 34.15
C GLN A 431 -21.76 -5.13 34.42
N SER A 432 -21.55 -5.50 35.67
CA SER A 432 -20.49 -6.44 36.06
C SER A 432 -20.87 -7.14 37.35
N GLU A 433 -20.54 -8.43 37.46
CA GLU A 433 -20.77 -9.19 38.69
C GLU A 433 -19.83 -8.75 39.81
N SER A 434 -18.57 -8.46 39.48
CA SER A 434 -17.59 -7.96 40.44
C SER A 434 -16.43 -7.22 39.77
N PHE A 435 -15.93 -6.18 40.44
CA PHE A 435 -14.60 -5.61 40.18
C PHE A 435 -13.92 -5.27 41.51
N THR A 436 -12.59 -5.15 41.48
CA THR A 436 -11.80 -4.75 42.63
C THR A 436 -11.17 -3.38 42.36
N TYR A 437 -11.40 -2.45 43.29
CA TYR A 437 -10.79 -1.13 43.27
C TYR A 437 -10.05 -0.87 44.59
N GLN A 438 -8.75 -0.59 44.56
CA GLN A 438 -7.93 -0.33 45.76
C GLN A 438 -8.10 -1.41 46.86
N ASN A 439 -8.10 -2.69 46.48
CA ASN A 439 -8.35 -3.86 47.36
C ASN A 439 -9.79 -3.98 47.90
N HIS A 440 -10.73 -3.19 47.40
CA HIS A 440 -12.15 -3.30 47.72
C HIS A 440 -12.89 -3.98 46.58
N THR A 441 -13.44 -5.16 46.83
CA THR A 441 -14.31 -5.84 45.87
C THR A 441 -15.71 -5.27 45.94
N ILE A 442 -16.22 -4.81 44.81
CA ILE A 442 -17.59 -4.33 44.64
C ILE A 442 -18.32 -5.34 43.77
N ASN A 443 -19.54 -5.70 44.14
CA ASN A 443 -20.35 -6.75 43.51
C ASN A 443 -21.65 -6.18 42.94
N ASN A 444 -22.28 -6.94 42.04
CA ASN A 444 -23.61 -6.68 41.49
C ASN A 444 -23.75 -5.25 40.93
N ILE A 445 -22.75 -4.81 40.15
CA ILE A 445 -22.70 -3.45 39.64
C ILE A 445 -23.63 -3.33 38.45
N LYS A 446 -24.51 -2.34 38.52
CA LYS A 446 -25.23 -1.81 37.37
C LYS A 446 -25.18 -0.29 37.42
N LEU A 447 -24.78 0.33 36.32
CA LEU A 447 -24.72 1.78 36.18
C LEU A 447 -25.37 2.16 34.84
N ASP A 448 -26.39 3.00 34.89
CA ASP A 448 -27.06 3.54 33.72
C ASP A 448 -26.76 5.04 33.61
N TYR A 449 -26.18 5.46 32.49
CA TYR A 449 -25.94 6.85 32.10
C TYR A 449 -26.89 7.21 30.94
N SER A 450 -27.51 8.38 30.99
CA SER A 450 -28.31 8.92 29.88
C SER A 450 -28.17 10.43 29.81
N GLY A 451 -27.80 10.94 28.65
CA GLY A 451 -27.77 12.38 28.39
C GLY A 451 -26.67 12.79 27.41
N ASN A 452 -26.19 14.01 27.59
CA ASN A 452 -25.12 14.62 26.81
C ASN A 452 -24.12 15.33 27.72
N GLN A 453 -23.13 16.02 27.14
CA GLN A 453 -22.11 16.72 27.93
C GLN A 453 -22.66 17.84 28.84
N ASN A 454 -23.84 18.38 28.52
CA ASN A 454 -24.43 19.49 29.26
C ASN A 454 -25.44 19.04 30.31
N HIS A 455 -26.22 17.99 30.04
CA HIS A 455 -27.27 17.49 30.92
C HIS A 455 -27.27 15.97 30.87
N TYR A 456 -27.05 15.35 32.01
CA TYR A 456 -27.01 13.88 32.11
C TYR A 456 -27.57 13.40 33.43
N THR A 457 -28.04 12.15 33.41
CA THR A 457 -28.50 11.42 34.57
C THR A 457 -27.68 10.16 34.73
N ILE A 458 -27.36 9.81 35.97
CA ILE A 458 -26.67 8.58 36.34
C ILE A 458 -27.55 7.88 37.36
N SER A 459 -27.84 6.60 37.14
CA SER A 459 -28.42 5.75 38.16
C SER A 459 -27.55 4.52 38.34
N GLY A 460 -27.33 4.10 39.57
CA GLY A 460 -26.41 3.01 39.86
C GLY A 460 -26.87 2.17 41.02
N GLN A 461 -26.51 0.90 40.99
CA GLN A 461 -26.61 -0.01 42.12
C GLN A 461 -25.33 -0.83 42.23
N ALA A 462 -24.92 -1.08 43.47
CA ALA A 462 -23.78 -1.93 43.78
C ALA A 462 -23.92 -2.54 45.17
N SER A 463 -23.17 -3.60 45.42
CA SER A 463 -23.07 -4.23 46.73
C SER A 463 -21.62 -4.30 47.18
N TYR A 464 -21.33 -3.89 48.41
CA TYR A 464 -19.98 -3.92 48.97
C TYR A 464 -19.96 -4.87 50.18
N PRO A 465 -19.31 -6.04 50.08
CA PRO A 465 -19.05 -6.91 51.23
C PRO A 465 -17.95 -6.29 52.12
N ASN A 466 -18.21 -6.22 53.42
CA ASN A 466 -17.25 -5.75 54.42
C ASN A 466 -17.43 -6.55 55.71
N ASP A 467 -16.43 -7.35 56.06
CA ASP A 467 -16.51 -8.36 57.12
C ASP A 467 -17.75 -9.26 56.95
N ASP A 468 -18.56 -9.40 58.01
CA ASP A 468 -19.80 -10.19 57.99
C ASP A 468 -21.01 -9.43 57.41
N LYS A 469 -20.83 -8.22 56.85
CA LYS A 469 -21.94 -7.37 56.37
C LYS A 469 -21.87 -7.15 54.86
N VAL A 470 -23.05 -7.03 54.26
CA VAL A 470 -23.20 -6.61 52.86
C VAL A 470 -23.97 -5.30 52.82
N TYR A 471 -23.32 -4.29 52.24
CA TYR A 471 -23.89 -2.97 52.01
C TYR A 471 -24.46 -2.93 50.60
N HIS A 472 -25.74 -2.60 50.44
CA HIS A 472 -26.35 -2.34 49.14
C HIS A 472 -26.50 -0.84 48.97
N ALA A 473 -25.90 -0.28 47.92
CA ALA A 473 -25.96 1.14 47.60
C ALA A 473 -26.73 1.35 46.30
N ASN A 474 -27.58 2.37 46.29
CA ASN A 474 -28.24 2.90 45.11
C ASN A 474 -27.85 4.37 44.98
N ILE A 475 -27.51 4.79 43.77
CA ILE A 475 -27.11 6.16 43.44
C ILE A 475 -28.09 6.69 42.40
N GLN A 476 -28.56 7.92 42.60
CA GLN A 476 -29.19 8.71 41.56
C GLN A 476 -28.47 10.05 41.49
N ALA A 477 -28.01 10.44 40.32
CA ALA A 477 -27.32 11.70 40.13
C ALA A 477 -27.79 12.41 38.87
N THR A 478 -27.78 13.74 38.92
CA THR A 478 -28.04 14.62 37.79
C THR A 478 -26.86 15.56 37.65
N GLY A 479 -26.32 15.67 36.44
CA GLY A 479 -25.22 16.58 36.16
C GLY A 479 -25.58 17.67 35.16
N ILE A 480 -25.02 18.86 35.39
CA ILE A 480 -25.07 20.01 34.48
C ILE A 480 -23.64 20.48 34.20
N GLY A 481 -23.14 20.24 32.99
CA GLY A 481 -21.74 20.51 32.64
C GLY A 481 -20.77 19.73 33.54
N ARG A 482 -20.06 20.44 34.44
CA ARG A 482 -19.13 19.82 35.43
C ARG A 482 -19.76 19.62 36.80
N GLU A 483 -20.93 20.22 37.06
CA GLU A 483 -21.61 20.11 38.34
C GLU A 483 -22.37 18.80 38.40
N LEU A 484 -22.20 18.05 39.49
CA LEU A 484 -22.88 16.80 39.75
C LEU A 484 -23.61 16.87 41.09
N HIS A 485 -24.92 16.64 41.06
CA HIS A 485 -25.74 16.46 42.24
C HIS A 485 -26.06 14.97 42.39
N SER A 486 -25.62 14.34 43.48
CA SER A 486 -25.79 12.90 43.71
C SER A 486 -26.53 12.61 45.01
N ASP A 487 -27.53 11.74 44.93
CA ASP A 487 -28.29 11.17 46.03
C ASP A 487 -27.91 9.69 46.19
N ILE A 488 -27.26 9.35 47.30
CA ILE A 488 -26.79 7.99 47.58
C ILE A 488 -27.57 7.42 48.75
N ASN A 489 -28.30 6.33 48.50
CA ASN A 489 -29.04 5.58 49.51
C ASN A 489 -28.37 4.23 49.73
N TRP A 490 -28.11 3.86 50.98
CA TRP A 490 -27.59 2.53 51.30
C TRP A 490 -28.37 1.79 52.38
N SER A 491 -28.33 0.47 52.31
CA SER A 491 -28.92 -0.44 53.29
C SER A 491 -27.96 -1.58 53.64
N ILE A 492 -28.12 -2.16 54.84
CA ILE A 492 -27.37 -3.33 55.29
C ILE A 492 -28.34 -4.50 55.44
N ALA A 493 -28.08 -5.61 54.74
CA ALA A 493 -29.00 -6.75 54.67
C ALA A 493 -29.00 -7.64 55.93
N GLN A 494 -27.96 -7.58 56.77
CA GLN A 494 -27.82 -8.45 57.94
C GLN A 494 -27.98 -7.67 59.26
N GLY A 495 -28.99 -8.05 60.06
CA GLY A 495 -29.29 -7.45 61.37
C GLY A 495 -30.45 -6.45 61.33
N LYS A 496 -30.37 -5.37 62.13
CA LYS A 496 -31.32 -4.23 62.02
C LYS A 496 -30.97 -3.44 60.75
N PRO A 497 -31.92 -3.20 59.83
CA PRO A 497 -31.66 -2.42 58.62
C PRO A 497 -31.24 -0.99 59.02
N MET A 498 -30.01 -0.63 58.68
CA MET A 498 -29.53 0.74 58.76
C MET A 498 -29.70 1.36 57.38
N LEU A 499 -30.42 2.48 57.33
CA LEU A 499 -30.55 3.31 56.13
C LEU A 499 -29.67 4.54 56.31
N GLY A 500 -28.95 4.90 55.27
CA GLY A 500 -28.25 6.17 55.20
C GLY A 500 -28.49 6.84 53.86
N HIS A 501 -28.38 8.16 53.89
CA HIS A 501 -28.60 9.05 52.77
C HIS A 501 -27.47 10.07 52.75
N LEU A 502 -26.88 10.30 51.57
CA LEU A 502 -25.82 11.27 51.38
C LEU A 502 -26.10 12.06 50.10
N ILE A 503 -26.07 13.39 50.23
CA ILE A 503 -26.07 14.31 49.10
C ILE A 503 -24.63 14.76 48.88
N ILE A 504 -24.14 14.60 47.65
CA ILE A 504 -22.83 15.09 47.23
C ILE A 504 -23.04 16.08 46.08
N ASP A 505 -22.61 17.32 46.30
CA ASP A 505 -22.46 18.34 45.27
C ASP A 505 -20.96 18.53 44.99
N GLY A 506 -20.55 18.44 43.73
CA GLY A 506 -19.15 18.59 43.35
C GLY A 506 -18.94 18.98 41.90
N GLU A 507 -17.74 19.47 41.61
CA GLU A 507 -17.26 19.76 40.26
C GLU A 507 -16.32 18.61 39.82
N VAL A 508 -16.67 17.91 38.73
CA VAL A 508 -15.92 16.76 38.19
C VAL A 508 -14.90 17.20 37.16
#